data_AF-A0A6J6XR87-F1
#
_entry.id   AF-A0A6J6XR87-F1
#
_cell.length_a   1.000
_cell.length_b   1.000
_cell.length_c   1.000
_cell.angle_alpha   90.00
_cell.angle_beta   90.00
_cell.angle_gamma   90.00
#
_symmetry.space_group_name_H-M   'P 1'
#
loop_
_entity.id
_entity.type
_entity.pdbx_description
1 polymer ?
#
loop_
_entity_poly.entity_id
_entity_poly.type
_entity_poly.pdbx_seq_one_letter_code
_entity_poly.pdbx_strand_id
1 'polypeptide(L)'
;MPADPNPPSDRFDGPADAVISNIVCHERFEWVRRAAELYPDVDVFVWIDYSVFKQPGVTAEVIRDYLNAIETTASDAVIAPGVWPKVAINDSRPHWRFVGSTWICPRDLVAPLADLANHVLHIRTTHTGKITWDVNTLSYVELLDVLPFRWYLGNHDQTQFTGFVELSL
;
A
#
# COMPACT_ATOMS: atom_id res chain seq x y z
N MET A 1 9.81 18.90 -1.46
CA MET A 1 9.07 19.32 -2.68
C MET A 1 8.19 18.17 -3.15
N PRO A 2 7.01 18.45 -3.73
CA PRO A 2 6.11 17.42 -4.26
C PRO A 2 6.74 16.69 -5.45
N ALA A 3 6.49 15.37 -5.52
CA ALA A 3 6.78 14.54 -6.69
C ALA A 3 5.99 15.04 -7.92
N ASP A 4 4.68 15.19 -7.72
CA ASP A 4 3.71 15.64 -8.71
C ASP A 4 3.47 17.16 -8.57
N PRO A 5 3.81 17.97 -9.57
CA PRO A 5 3.57 19.41 -9.52
C PRO A 5 2.08 19.79 -9.59
N ASN A 6 1.20 18.87 -10.04
CA ASN A 6 -0.22 19.10 -10.24
C ASN A 6 -1.05 17.99 -9.57
N PRO A 7 -0.99 17.84 -8.23
CA PRO A 7 -1.74 16.79 -7.56
C PRO A 7 -3.26 17.00 -7.74
N PRO A 8 -4.06 15.92 -7.65
CA PRO A 8 -5.51 16.02 -7.84
C PRO A 8 -6.16 17.01 -6.86
N SER A 9 -6.80 18.05 -7.39
CA SER A 9 -7.39 19.14 -6.60
C SER A 9 -8.69 18.74 -5.89
N ASP A 10 -9.25 17.57 -6.19
CA ASP A 10 -10.35 16.95 -5.45
C ASP A 10 -9.87 16.27 -4.15
N ARG A 11 -8.55 16.15 -3.95
CA ARG A 11 -7.93 15.45 -2.82
C ARG A 11 -7.02 16.34 -1.97
N PHE A 12 -6.39 17.33 -2.58
CA PHE A 12 -5.39 18.18 -1.93
C PHE A 12 -5.65 19.65 -2.22
N ASP A 13 -5.48 20.49 -1.21
CA ASP A 13 -5.59 21.96 -1.35
C ASP A 13 -4.48 22.53 -2.26
N GLY A 14 -3.36 21.82 -2.36
CA GLY A 14 -2.28 22.14 -3.27
C GLY A 14 -1.06 21.23 -3.12
N PRO A 15 0.05 21.53 -3.80
CA PRO A 15 1.22 20.66 -3.83
C PRO A 15 1.91 20.46 -2.46
N ALA A 16 1.82 21.44 -1.55
CA ALA A 16 2.36 21.28 -0.20
C ALA A 16 1.53 20.30 0.65
N ASP A 17 0.20 20.36 0.53
CA ASP A 17 -0.72 19.47 1.22
C ASP A 17 -0.56 18.01 0.74
N ALA A 18 -0.39 17.81 -0.57
CA ALA A 18 -0.04 16.51 -1.13
C ALA A 18 1.27 15.93 -0.55
N VAL A 19 2.27 16.76 -0.25
CA VAL A 19 3.51 16.30 0.42
C VAL A 19 3.22 15.86 1.86
N ILE A 20 2.47 16.66 2.63
CA ILE A 20 2.14 16.34 4.02
C ILE A 20 1.35 15.03 4.09
N SER A 21 0.35 14.88 3.23
CA SER A 21 -0.41 13.63 3.13
C SER A 21 0.49 12.45 2.78
N ASN A 22 1.40 12.58 1.81
CA ASN A 22 2.31 11.49 1.45
C ASN A 22 3.29 11.16 2.57
N ILE A 23 3.74 12.11 3.39
CA ILE A 23 4.56 11.81 4.58
C ILE A 23 3.79 10.84 5.49
N VAL A 24 2.53 11.15 5.82
CA VAL A 24 1.68 10.29 6.66
C VAL A 24 1.45 8.93 6.01
N CYS A 25 1.17 8.88 4.70
CA CYS A 25 0.98 7.61 4.00
C CYS A 25 2.23 6.71 4.02
N HIS A 26 3.44 7.26 4.06
CA HIS A 26 4.67 6.46 4.23
C HIS A 26 4.82 5.91 5.65
N GLU A 27 4.30 6.58 6.68
CA GLU A 27 4.40 6.10 8.07
C GLU A 27 3.65 4.78 8.32
N ARG A 28 2.74 4.38 7.42
CA ARG A 28 1.98 3.13 7.56
C ARG A 28 2.87 1.90 7.73
N PHE A 29 4.03 1.86 7.07
CA PHE A 29 4.96 0.74 7.18
C PHE A 29 5.52 0.64 8.60
N GLU A 30 5.87 1.77 9.20
CA GLU A 30 6.31 1.86 10.59
C GLU A 30 5.19 1.57 11.59
N TRP A 31 3.96 1.99 11.30
CA TRP A 31 2.81 1.68 12.14
C TRP A 31 2.52 0.19 12.18
N VAL A 32 2.58 -0.49 11.03
CA VAL A 32 2.42 -1.95 10.99
C VAL A 32 3.60 -2.67 11.65
N ARG A 33 4.84 -2.17 11.49
CA ARG A 33 6.00 -2.69 12.24
C ARG A 33 5.80 -2.61 13.75
N ARG A 34 5.34 -1.46 14.26
CA ARG A 34 5.01 -1.28 15.68
C ARG A 34 3.85 -2.18 16.12
N ALA A 35 2.84 -2.37 15.28
CA ALA A 35 1.77 -3.32 15.56
C ALA A 35 2.33 -4.74 15.72
N ALA A 36 3.27 -5.16 14.85
CA ALA A 36 3.90 -6.48 14.95
C ALA A 36 4.74 -6.68 16.21
N GLU A 37 5.35 -5.61 16.74
CA GLU A 37 6.04 -5.62 18.03
C GLU A 37 5.07 -5.73 19.21
N LEU A 38 3.93 -5.04 19.14
CA LEU A 38 2.93 -4.99 20.22
C LEU A 38 2.10 -6.27 20.34
N TYR A 39 1.88 -6.98 19.23
CA TYR A 39 1.02 -8.15 19.17
C TYR A 39 1.82 -9.36 18.68
N PRO A 40 2.70 -9.98 19.48
CA PRO A 40 3.63 -11.02 19.02
C PRO A 40 2.97 -12.32 18.53
N ASP A 41 1.73 -12.59 18.93
CA ASP A 41 1.00 -13.81 18.59
C ASP A 41 0.18 -13.72 17.29
N VAL A 42 0.25 -12.59 16.56
CA VAL A 42 -0.49 -12.37 15.31
C VAL A 42 0.35 -12.79 14.10
N ASP A 43 -0.13 -13.70 13.25
CA ASP A 43 0.66 -14.18 12.11
C ASP A 43 0.62 -13.26 10.88
N VAL A 44 -0.47 -12.51 10.72
CA VAL A 44 -0.75 -11.69 9.53
C VAL A 44 -1.19 -10.29 9.93
N PHE A 45 -0.63 -9.29 9.27
CA PHE A 45 -0.98 -7.88 9.45
C PHE A 45 -1.66 -7.35 8.21
N VAL A 46 -2.73 -6.59 8.41
CA VAL A 46 -3.50 -5.97 7.32
C VAL A 46 -3.55 -4.46 7.55
N TRP A 47 -3.13 -3.70 6.55
CA TRP A 47 -3.32 -2.27 6.50
C TRP A 47 -4.62 -1.97 5.76
N ILE A 48 -5.50 -1.15 6.34
CA ILE A 48 -6.72 -0.65 5.67
C ILE A 48 -6.86 0.83 6.02
N ASP A 49 -6.79 1.69 5.00
CA ASP A 49 -7.06 3.12 5.18
C ASP A 49 -8.52 3.33 5.57
N TYR A 50 -8.79 4.08 6.64
CA TYR A 50 -10.17 4.41 7.00
C TYR A 50 -10.94 5.16 5.89
N SER A 51 -10.21 5.85 5.01
CA SER A 51 -10.79 6.59 3.89
C SER A 51 -11.42 5.69 2.81
N VAL A 52 -11.26 4.37 2.87
CA VAL A 52 -11.86 3.42 1.91
C VAL A 52 -13.37 3.50 1.87
N PHE A 53 -14.04 3.88 2.97
CA PHE A 53 -15.50 4.01 3.02
C PHE A 53 -16.07 5.14 2.14
N LYS A 54 -15.22 6.03 1.60
CA LYS A 54 -15.64 7.02 0.58
C LYS A 54 -15.62 6.45 -0.84
N GLN A 55 -15.03 5.28 -1.03
CA GLN A 55 -14.85 4.67 -2.34
C GLN A 55 -16.10 3.89 -2.76
N PRO A 56 -16.41 3.82 -4.06
CA PRO A 56 -17.63 3.17 -4.54
C PRO A 56 -17.76 1.72 -4.09
N GLY A 57 -18.93 1.36 -3.54
CA GLY A 57 -19.25 -0.01 -3.13
C GLY A 57 -18.60 -0.50 -1.84
N VAL A 58 -17.67 0.24 -1.23
CA VAL A 58 -17.02 -0.21 0.01
C VAL A 58 -17.98 -0.06 1.20
N THR A 59 -18.36 -1.19 1.81
CA THR A 59 -19.19 -1.23 3.02
C THR A 59 -18.49 -1.99 4.14
N ALA A 60 -19.02 -1.92 5.37
CA ALA A 60 -18.48 -2.68 6.51
C ALA A 60 -18.57 -4.19 6.27
N GLU A 61 -19.62 -4.65 5.57
CA GLU A 61 -19.78 -6.06 5.18
C GLU A 61 -18.68 -6.50 4.22
N VAL A 62 -18.36 -5.68 3.20
CA VAL A 62 -17.26 -5.97 2.26
C VAL A 62 -15.93 -6.12 3.00
N ILE A 63 -15.65 -5.23 3.96
CA ILE A 63 -14.42 -5.31 4.77
C ILE A 63 -14.42 -6.55 5.66
N ARG A 64 -15.54 -6.87 6.32
CA ARG A 64 -15.65 -8.07 7.16
C ARG A 64 -15.43 -9.34 6.35
N ASP A 65 -16.03 -9.44 5.16
CA ASP A 65 -15.92 -10.62 4.31
C ASP A 65 -14.48 -10.78 3.77
N TYR A 66 -13.81 -9.67 3.47
CA TYR A 66 -12.37 -9.65 3.15
C TYR A 66 -11.50 -10.17 4.31
N LEU A 67 -11.72 -9.68 5.54
CA LEU A 67 -10.97 -10.15 6.71
C LEU A 67 -11.22 -11.64 6.98
N ASN A 68 -12.47 -12.11 6.85
CA ASN A 68 -12.80 -13.54 6.98
C ASN A 68 -12.06 -14.40 5.95
N ALA A 69 -11.91 -13.93 4.72
CA ALA A 69 -11.16 -14.64 3.68
C ALA A 69 -9.66 -14.73 4.02
N ILE A 70 -9.08 -13.68 4.62
CA ILE A 70 -7.67 -13.66 5.03
C ILE A 70 -7.41 -14.71 6.11
N GLU A 71 -8.28 -14.83 7.11
CA GLU A 71 -8.16 -15.84 8.19
C GLU A 71 -8.06 -17.27 7.65
N THR A 72 -8.68 -17.54 6.50
CA THR A 72 -8.67 -18.86 5.86
C THR A 72 -7.59 -19.04 4.79
N THR A 73 -6.81 -18.00 4.50
CA THR A 73 -5.85 -17.98 3.39
C THR A 73 -4.43 -17.89 3.90
N ALA A 74 -3.63 -18.92 3.66
CA ALA A 74 -2.21 -18.87 3.97
C ALA A 74 -1.52 -17.75 3.18
N SER A 75 -0.74 -16.93 3.88
CA SER A 75 0.01 -15.82 3.30
C SER A 75 1.51 -16.01 3.52
N ASP A 76 2.24 -16.16 2.43
CA ASP A 76 3.70 -16.27 2.36
C ASP A 76 4.33 -15.10 1.59
N ALA A 77 3.52 -14.09 1.26
CA ALA A 77 3.89 -12.95 0.42
C ALA A 77 3.23 -11.67 0.90
N VAL A 78 3.81 -10.52 0.57
CA VAL A 78 3.11 -9.24 0.65
C VAL A 78 2.03 -9.24 -0.43
N ILE A 79 0.76 -9.16 -0.02
CA ILE A 79 -0.38 -9.23 -0.94
C ILE A 79 -1.01 -7.85 -1.04
N ALA A 80 -1.17 -7.33 -2.25
CA ALA A 80 -1.82 -6.04 -2.45
C ALA A 80 -2.60 -5.99 -3.78
N PRO A 81 -3.80 -5.38 -3.78
CA PRO A 81 -4.54 -5.08 -5.01
C PRO A 81 -3.87 -3.98 -5.81
N GLY A 82 -4.11 -3.95 -7.11
CA GLY A 82 -3.88 -2.75 -7.90
C GLY A 82 -4.43 -2.77 -9.32
N VAL A 83 -4.12 -1.71 -10.06
CA VAL A 83 -4.74 -1.42 -11.37
C VAL A 83 -3.76 -1.65 -12.51
N TRP A 84 -2.47 -1.38 -12.29
CA TRP A 84 -1.45 -1.36 -13.34
C TRP A 84 -0.52 -2.59 -13.29
N PRO A 85 0.04 -3.00 -14.45
CA PRO A 85 1.07 -4.04 -14.50
C PRO A 85 2.38 -3.59 -13.86
N LYS A 86 3.26 -4.54 -13.54
CA LYS A 86 4.63 -4.29 -13.04
C LYS A 86 5.48 -3.70 -14.17
N VAL A 87 5.67 -2.38 -14.16
CA VAL A 87 6.44 -1.61 -15.17
C VAL A 87 7.31 -0.54 -14.51
N ALA A 88 8.13 0.14 -15.31
CA ALA A 88 8.99 1.22 -14.83
C ALA A 88 8.16 2.38 -14.25
N ILE A 89 8.58 2.88 -13.08
CA ILE A 89 7.86 3.90 -12.31
C ILE A 89 8.34 5.29 -12.70
N ASN A 90 7.38 6.22 -12.85
CA ASN A 90 7.65 7.65 -12.97
C ASN A 90 7.18 8.36 -11.69
N ASP A 91 8.12 8.93 -10.93
CA ASP A 91 7.81 9.64 -9.68
C ASP A 91 6.97 10.90 -9.86
N SER A 92 6.83 11.45 -11.07
CA SER A 92 6.06 12.68 -11.28
C SER A 92 4.53 12.49 -11.15
N ARG A 93 4.06 11.28 -10.87
CA ARG A 93 2.65 10.91 -10.74
C ARG A 93 2.52 9.62 -9.90
N PRO A 94 1.35 9.34 -9.32
CA PRO A 94 1.12 8.06 -8.66
C PRO A 94 1.15 6.91 -9.66
N HIS A 95 1.73 5.79 -9.24
CA HIS A 95 1.86 4.55 -9.98
C HIS A 95 0.95 3.50 -9.36
N TRP A 96 -0.23 3.32 -9.94
CA TRP A 96 -1.28 2.44 -9.41
C TRP A 96 -1.03 0.95 -9.67
N ARG A 97 0.24 0.51 -9.62
CA ARG A 97 0.58 -0.92 -9.50
C ARG A 97 -0.07 -1.51 -8.27
N PHE A 98 -0.12 -0.74 -7.19
CA PHE A 98 -0.92 -1.03 -6.02
C PHE A 98 -1.91 0.10 -5.74
N VAL A 99 -3.11 -0.22 -5.26
CA VAL A 99 -3.94 0.78 -4.58
C VAL A 99 -3.48 0.84 -3.12
N GLY A 100 -2.98 2.00 -2.68
CA GLY A 100 -2.31 2.15 -1.39
C GLY A 100 -3.22 1.99 -0.16
N SER A 101 -4.53 1.88 -0.38
CA SER A 101 -5.52 1.85 0.68
C SER A 101 -5.64 0.52 1.39
N THR A 102 -5.08 -0.57 0.84
CA THR A 102 -5.05 -1.87 1.53
C THR A 102 -3.86 -2.73 1.12
N TRP A 103 -3.33 -3.51 2.06
CA TRP A 103 -2.37 -4.59 1.80
C TRP A 103 -2.27 -5.55 2.98
N ILE A 104 -1.80 -6.76 2.71
CA ILE A 104 -1.61 -7.86 3.66
C ILE A 104 -0.12 -8.18 3.73
N CYS A 105 0.41 -8.41 4.93
CA CYS A 105 1.80 -8.78 5.14
C CYS A 105 1.91 -9.84 6.25
N PRO A 106 2.51 -11.02 5.96
CA PRO A 106 2.83 -11.97 7.02
C PRO A 106 3.92 -11.41 7.93
N ARG A 107 3.89 -11.82 9.20
CA ARG A 107 4.74 -11.31 10.29
C ARG A 107 6.22 -11.23 9.93
N ASP A 108 6.76 -12.28 9.34
CA ASP A 108 8.17 -12.42 8.99
C ASP A 108 8.62 -11.42 7.92
N LEU A 109 7.68 -10.89 7.13
CA LEU A 109 7.93 -9.88 6.10
C LEU A 109 7.67 -8.44 6.57
N VAL A 110 7.06 -8.22 7.74
CA VAL A 110 6.72 -6.86 8.22
C VAL A 110 7.96 -5.98 8.38
N ALA A 111 8.99 -6.47 9.10
CA ALA A 111 10.21 -5.71 9.31
C ALA A 111 11.00 -5.52 7.98
N PRO A 112 11.25 -6.57 7.16
CA PRO A 112 11.87 -6.40 5.85
C PRO A 112 11.13 -5.41 4.93
N LEU A 113 9.80 -5.43 4.92
CA LEU A 113 9.00 -4.51 4.11
C LEU A 113 9.17 -3.07 4.57
N ALA A 114 9.13 -2.81 5.88
CA ALA A 114 9.34 -1.47 6.43
C ALA A 114 10.75 -0.95 6.15
N ASP A 115 11.78 -1.77 6.34
CA ASP A 115 13.17 -1.41 6.06
C ASP A 115 13.38 -1.05 4.59
N LEU A 116 12.86 -1.87 3.66
CA LEU A 116 12.96 -1.61 2.23
C LEU A 116 12.16 -0.39 1.81
N ALA A 117 10.95 -0.18 2.35
CA ALA A 117 10.15 1.00 2.05
C ALA A 117 10.87 2.29 2.49
N ASN A 118 11.45 2.30 3.69
CA ASN A 118 12.25 3.42 4.18
C ASN A 118 13.51 3.64 3.34
N HIS A 119 14.20 2.56 2.95
CA HIS A 119 15.39 2.62 2.12
C HIS A 119 15.09 3.20 0.72
N VAL A 120 14.02 2.70 0.08
CA VAL A 120 13.52 3.23 -1.20
C VAL A 120 13.18 4.70 -1.06
N LEU A 121 12.38 5.08 -0.05
CA LEU A 121 12.01 6.48 0.17
C LEU A 121 13.25 7.36 0.32
N HIS A 122 14.22 6.93 1.14
CA HIS A 122 15.47 7.65 1.35
C HIS A 122 16.26 7.85 0.05
N ILE A 123 16.45 6.78 -0.74
CA ILE A 123 17.13 6.84 -2.04
C ILE A 123 16.38 7.79 -2.98
N ARG A 124 15.07 7.63 -3.14
CA ARG A 124 14.27 8.45 -4.07
C ARG A 124 14.31 9.92 -3.67
N THR A 125 14.16 10.24 -2.40
CA THR A 125 14.21 11.63 -1.92
C THR A 125 15.59 12.24 -2.05
N THR A 126 16.65 11.48 -1.78
CA THR A 126 18.04 11.95 -1.94
C THR A 126 18.36 12.25 -3.41
N HIS A 127 17.93 11.40 -4.35
CA HIS A 127 18.22 11.59 -5.77
C HIS A 127 17.34 12.63 -6.46
N THR A 128 16.08 12.75 -6.05
CA THR A 128 15.11 13.62 -6.74
C THR A 128 14.88 14.96 -6.05
N GLY A 129 15.27 15.09 -4.77
CA GLY A 129 14.90 16.22 -3.92
C GLY A 129 13.39 16.28 -3.60
N LYS A 130 12.65 15.21 -3.89
CA LYS A 130 11.19 15.15 -3.80
C LYS A 130 10.74 13.94 -2.95
N ILE A 131 9.63 14.12 -2.24
CA ILE A 131 8.93 12.98 -1.61
C ILE A 131 8.12 12.29 -2.71
N THR A 132 8.35 11.00 -2.93
CA THR A 132 7.57 10.21 -3.91
C THR A 132 6.17 9.89 -3.38
N TRP A 133 5.32 9.29 -4.20
CA TRP A 133 4.04 8.76 -3.74
C TRP A 133 4.25 7.47 -2.95
N ASP A 134 3.50 7.27 -1.87
CA ASP A 134 3.57 6.04 -1.05
C ASP A 134 3.35 4.76 -1.88
N VAL A 135 2.45 4.80 -2.85
CA VAL A 135 2.19 3.70 -3.80
C VAL A 135 3.36 3.45 -4.74
N ASN A 136 4.13 4.50 -5.09
CA ASN A 136 5.35 4.35 -5.88
C ASN A 136 6.42 3.65 -5.05
N THR A 137 6.55 4.01 -3.77
CA THR A 137 7.49 3.35 -2.84
C THR A 137 7.24 1.85 -2.79
N LEU A 138 5.99 1.42 -2.57
CA LEU A 138 5.65 -0.01 -2.55
C LEU A 138 5.95 -0.69 -3.90
N SER A 139 5.67 0.00 -5.01
CA SER A 139 5.97 -0.48 -6.37
C SER A 139 7.47 -0.65 -6.60
N TYR A 140 8.31 0.26 -6.10
CA TYR A 140 9.77 0.12 -6.17
C TYR A 140 10.24 -1.06 -5.33
N VAL A 141 9.69 -1.27 -4.13
CA VAL A 141 10.02 -2.43 -3.30
C VAL A 141 9.71 -3.73 -4.05
N GLU A 142 8.57 -3.83 -4.74
CA GLU A 142 8.26 -4.98 -5.61
C GLU A 142 9.27 -5.14 -6.77
N LEU A 143 9.74 -4.03 -7.37
CA LEU A 143 10.72 -4.06 -8.45
C LEU A 143 12.12 -4.50 -8.02
N LEU A 144 12.47 -4.39 -6.72
CA LEU A 144 13.74 -4.90 -6.21
C LEU A 144 13.80 -6.44 -6.25
N ASP A 145 12.66 -7.11 -6.29
CA ASP A 145 12.54 -8.58 -6.41
C ASP A 145 13.24 -9.34 -5.26
N VAL A 146 13.30 -8.72 -4.08
CA VAL A 146 13.94 -9.28 -2.86
C VAL A 146 12.94 -9.76 -1.81
N LEU A 147 11.65 -9.42 -1.96
CA LEU A 147 10.55 -9.93 -1.14
C LEU A 147 9.50 -10.58 -2.04
N PRO A 148 8.81 -11.63 -1.56
CA PRO A 148 7.68 -12.20 -2.30
C PRO A 148 6.51 -11.22 -2.30
N PHE A 149 6.02 -10.88 -3.50
CA PHE A 149 4.82 -10.08 -3.70
C PHE A 149 3.76 -10.89 -4.46
N ARG A 150 2.51 -10.80 -4.02
CA ARG A 150 1.35 -11.31 -4.75
C ARG A 150 0.41 -10.14 -5.07
N TRP A 151 0.17 -9.96 -6.36
CA TRP A 151 -0.70 -8.90 -6.87
C TRP A 151 -2.01 -9.50 -7.38
N TYR A 152 -3.11 -8.81 -7.16
CA TYR A 152 -4.38 -9.07 -7.84
C TYR A 152 -5.00 -7.79 -8.38
N LEU A 153 -5.87 -7.96 -9.38
CA LEU A 153 -6.58 -6.83 -9.97
C LEU A 153 -7.60 -6.28 -8.96
N GLY A 154 -7.49 -4.99 -8.67
CA GLY A 154 -8.40 -4.27 -7.79
C GLY A 154 -8.30 -2.76 -8.01
N ASN A 155 -9.44 -2.09 -8.11
CA ASN A 155 -9.54 -0.65 -8.38
C ASN A 155 -9.84 0.15 -7.10
N HIS A 156 -9.97 1.47 -7.21
CA HIS A 156 -10.32 2.40 -6.12
C HIS A 156 -11.82 2.31 -5.78
N ASP A 157 -12.33 1.10 -5.59
CA ASP A 157 -13.70 0.71 -5.26
C ASP A 157 -13.67 -0.61 -4.47
N GLN A 158 -14.82 -1.23 -4.23
CA GLN A 158 -14.91 -2.51 -3.50
C GLN A 158 -14.05 -3.66 -4.07
N THR A 159 -13.65 -3.61 -5.35
CA THR A 159 -12.87 -4.68 -5.99
C THR A 159 -11.49 -4.87 -5.38
N GLN A 160 -10.92 -3.86 -4.72
CA GLN A 160 -9.69 -4.04 -3.95
C GLN A 160 -9.86 -5.03 -2.78
N PHE A 161 -11.07 -5.28 -2.32
CA PHE A 161 -11.39 -6.23 -1.26
C PHE A 161 -11.97 -7.51 -1.83
N THR A 162 -12.98 -7.41 -2.71
CA THR A 162 -13.64 -8.60 -3.27
C THR A 162 -12.73 -9.40 -4.21
N GLY A 163 -11.77 -8.76 -4.88
CA GLY A 163 -10.80 -9.45 -5.74
C GLY A 163 -9.84 -10.37 -4.99
N PHE A 164 -9.63 -10.15 -3.68
CA PHE A 164 -8.83 -11.06 -2.86
C PHE A 164 -9.57 -12.38 -2.59
N VAL A 165 -10.89 -12.30 -2.39
CA VAL A 165 -11.73 -13.49 -2.19
C VAL A 165 -11.62 -14.42 -3.40
N GLU A 166 -11.54 -13.86 -4.61
CA GLU A 166 -11.35 -14.61 -5.85
C GLU A 166 -9.97 -15.31 -5.95
N LEU A 167 -8.93 -14.81 -5.26
CA LEU A 167 -7.64 -15.50 -5.16
C LEU A 167 -7.66 -16.68 -4.19
N SER A 168 -8.62 -16.71 -3.28
CA SER A 168 -8.67 -17.62 -2.14
C SER A 168 -9.55 -18.86 -2.38
N LEU A 169 -10.25 -18.88 -3.53
CA LEU A 169 -11.05 -20.00 -4.05
C LEU A 169 -10.23 -20.84 -5.03
#